data_AF-A0A8T6H880-F1
#
_entry.id   AF-A0A8T6H880-F1
#
_cell.length_a   1.000
_cell.length_b   1.000
_cell.length_c   1.000
_cell.angle_alpha   90.00
_cell.angle_beta   90.00
_cell.angle_gamma   90.00
#
_symmetry.space_group_name_H-M   'P 1'
#
loop_
_entity.id
_entity.type
_entity.pdbx_description
1 polymer ?
#
loop_
_entity_poly.entity_id
_entity_poly.type
_entity_poly.pdbx_seq_one_letter_code
_entity_poly.pdbx_strand_id
1 'polypeptide(L)'
;MDKEEKASQASTGVFFVGLGLLFFTGWWWPGIMFVIAASMLARARALGESWSSATGALWLIAIGVIFGIPGLIADIAGAFWQIFPLILIGMGLFMLFGGKYRPKVSGKRKNDD
;
A
#
# COMPACT_ATOMS: atom_id res chain seq x y z
N MET A 1 31.07 7.61 27.79
CA MET A 1 30.22 7.63 26.59
C MET A 1 28.84 8.00 27.06
N ASP A 2 28.48 9.26 26.82
CA ASP A 2 27.38 9.93 27.49
C ASP A 2 26.03 9.52 26.87
N LYS A 3 24.96 9.50 27.67
CA LYS A 3 23.64 8.99 27.24
C LYS A 3 23.09 9.72 26.01
N GLU A 4 23.44 10.99 25.86
CA GLU A 4 23.03 11.83 24.73
C GLU A 4 23.64 11.35 23.40
N GLU A 5 24.90 10.91 23.44
CA GLU A 5 25.64 10.46 22.26
C GLU A 5 25.05 9.16 21.71
N LYS A 6 24.72 8.22 22.62
CA LYS A 6 24.03 6.97 22.27
C LYS A 6 22.63 7.21 21.70
N ALA A 7 21.90 8.17 22.26
CA ALA A 7 20.55 8.51 21.77
C ALA A 7 20.59 9.17 20.38
N SER A 8 21.57 10.06 20.15
CA SER A 8 21.80 10.66 18.83
C SER A 8 22.12 9.58 17.80
N GLN A 9 23.08 8.70 18.11
CA GLN A 9 23.50 7.63 17.22
C GLN A 9 22.35 6.67 16.86
N ALA A 10 21.52 6.29 17.83
CA ALA A 10 20.34 5.45 17.60
C ALA A 10 19.32 6.15 16.68
N SER A 11 19.04 7.44 16.92
CA SER A 11 18.10 8.22 16.11
C SER A 11 18.58 8.40 14.66
N THR A 12 19.88 8.66 14.47
CA THR A 12 20.50 8.79 13.15
C THR A 12 20.47 7.46 12.41
N GLY A 13 20.74 6.35 13.10
CA GLY A 13 20.62 5.01 12.53
C GLY A 13 19.21 4.71 12.02
N VAL A 14 18.19 4.98 12.84
CA VAL A 14 16.79 4.79 12.46
C VAL A 14 16.38 5.71 11.31
N PHE A 15 16.85 6.95 11.30
CA PHE A 15 16.61 7.89 10.21
C PHE A 15 17.14 7.36 8.88
N PHE A 16 18.40 6.90 8.82
CA PHE A 16 18.99 6.38 7.59
C PHE A 16 18.34 5.07 7.11
N VAL A 17 17.98 4.17 8.04
CA VAL A 17 17.22 2.95 7.69
C VAL A 17 15.87 3.34 7.09
N GLY A 18 15.16 4.27 7.72
CA GLY A 18 13.89 4.77 7.21
C GLY A 18 14.04 5.43 5.83
N LEU A 19 15.09 6.22 5.62
CA LEU A 19 15.38 6.84 4.32
C LEU A 19 15.66 5.81 3.22
N GLY A 20 16.41 4.75 3.53
CA GLY A 20 16.70 3.66 2.60
C GLY A 20 15.43 2.92 2.15
N LEU A 21 14.53 2.62 3.10
CA LEU A 21 13.20 2.07 2.78
C LEU A 21 12.37 3.03 1.91
N LEU A 22 12.47 4.33 2.17
CA LEU A 22 11.71 5.35 1.44
C LEU A 22 12.14 5.44 -0.04
N PHE A 23 13.45 5.39 -0.29
CA PHE A 23 14.00 5.34 -1.65
C PHE A 23 13.62 4.06 -2.39
N PHE A 24 13.60 2.93 -1.70
CA PHE A 24 13.25 1.64 -2.31
C PHE A 24 11.76 1.55 -2.66
N THR A 25 10.89 2.01 -1.77
CA THR A 25 9.43 1.99 -1.97
C THR A 25 8.93 3.11 -2.87
N GLY A 26 9.73 4.17 -3.07
CA GLY A 26 9.33 5.37 -3.80
C GLY A 26 8.24 6.19 -3.10
N TRP A 27 7.87 5.81 -1.87
CA TRP A 27 6.73 6.36 -1.15
C TRP A 27 7.12 7.59 -0.32
N TRP A 28 7.66 8.59 -1.00
CA TRP A 28 8.23 9.82 -0.42
C TRP A 28 7.25 10.57 0.49
N TRP A 29 6.01 10.69 0.02
CA TRP A 29 4.89 11.24 0.76
C TRP A 29 3.85 10.14 0.91
N PRO A 30 3.44 9.75 2.13
CA PRO A 30 3.71 10.28 3.47
C PRO A 30 4.82 9.57 4.25
N GLY A 31 5.59 8.67 3.61
CA GLY A 31 6.56 7.83 4.32
C GLY A 31 7.64 8.61 5.07
N ILE A 32 8.04 9.81 4.62
CA ILE A 32 9.01 10.65 5.35
C ILE A 32 8.54 11.01 6.76
N MET A 33 7.23 11.16 6.98
CA MET A 33 6.66 11.47 8.29
C MET A 33 6.85 10.30 9.26
N PHE A 34 6.74 9.07 8.76
CA PHE A 34 7.02 7.87 9.56
C PHE A 34 8.49 7.75 9.91
N VAL A 35 9.40 8.09 8.98
CA VAL A 35 10.84 8.09 9.24
C VAL A 35 11.19 9.08 10.36
N ILE A 36 10.70 10.31 10.25
CA ILE A 36 10.94 11.36 11.26
C ILE A 36 10.34 10.93 12.62
N ALA A 37 9.11 10.43 12.62
CA ALA A 37 8.46 10.00 13.86
C ALA A 37 9.19 8.82 14.52
N ALA A 38 9.62 7.81 13.74
CA ALA A 38 10.40 6.68 14.24
C ALA A 38 11.74 7.13 14.82
N SER A 39 12.41 8.09 14.18
CA SER A 39 13.66 8.68 14.65
C SER A 39 13.48 9.39 15.99
N MET A 40 12.40 10.18 16.14
CA MET A 40 12.05 10.84 17.39
C MET A 40 11.72 9.81 18.50
N LEU A 41 11.00 8.75 18.16
CA LEU A 41 10.65 7.68 19.11
C LEU A 41 11.89 6.91 19.58
N ALA A 42 12.82 6.62 18.67
CA ALA A 42 14.09 5.97 18.98
C ALA A 42 14.94 6.83 19.92
N ARG A 43 14.99 8.15 19.69
CA ARG A 43 15.67 9.09 20.57
C ARG A 43 15.02 9.13 21.96
N ALA A 44 13.71 9.26 22.04
CA ALA A 44 12.97 9.29 23.31
C ALA A 44 13.17 8.00 24.13
N ARG A 45 13.17 6.84 23.46
CA ARG A 45 13.45 5.54 24.08
C ARG A 45 14.89 5.43 24.60
N ALA A 46 15.86 5.97 23.87
CA ALA A 46 17.26 5.93 24.27
C ALA A 46 17.59 6.90 25.42
N LEU A 47 16.86 8.01 25.54
CA LEU A 47 17.00 8.98 26.64
C LEU A 47 16.26 8.56 27.91
N GLY A 48 15.31 7.62 27.83
CA GLY A 48 14.48 7.21 28.97
C GLY A 48 13.46 8.26 29.40
N GLU A 49 13.21 9.27 28.56
CA GLU A 49 12.21 10.31 28.81
C GLU A 49 10.77 9.81 28.62
N SER A 50 9.83 10.44 29.33
CA SER A 50 8.41 10.09 29.29
C SER A 50 7.79 10.35 27.93
N TRP A 51 6.77 9.55 27.58
CA TRP A 51 6.01 9.60 26.33
C TRP A 51 5.44 11.00 25.99
N SER A 52 5.36 11.90 26.97
CA SER A 52 4.97 13.30 26.81
C SER A 52 5.88 14.09 25.86
N SER A 53 7.19 13.82 25.83
CA SER A 53 8.13 14.46 24.89
C SER A 53 7.95 13.95 23.44
N ALA A 54 7.25 12.82 23.25
CA ALA A 54 6.97 12.23 21.94
C ALA A 54 5.63 12.68 21.34
N THR A 55 4.94 13.68 21.92
CA THR A 55 3.66 14.21 21.40
C THR A 55 3.75 14.63 19.93
N GLY A 56 4.89 15.21 19.51
CA GLY A 56 5.14 15.54 18.10
C GLY A 56 5.26 14.31 17.19
N ALA A 57 5.92 13.25 17.67
CA ALA A 57 6.03 11.98 16.93
C ALA A 57 4.67 11.30 16.78
N LEU A 58 3.82 11.35 17.82
CA LEU A 58 2.45 10.85 17.78
C LEU A 58 1.59 11.57 16.74
N TRP A 59 1.67 12.90 16.67
CA TRP A 59 0.99 13.68 15.63
C TRP A 59 1.51 13.36 14.23
N LEU A 60 2.83 13.22 14.06
CA LEU A 60 3.42 12.84 12.78
C LEU A 60 2.98 11.44 12.33
N ILE A 61 2.87 10.49 13.26
CA ILE A 61 2.31 9.15 12.98
C ILE A 61 0.83 9.28 12.61
N ALA A 62 0.04 10.04 13.38
CA ALA A 62 -1.40 10.20 13.11
C ALA A 62 -1.65 10.80 11.71
N ILE A 63 -0.95 11.87 11.35
CA ILE A 63 -1.06 12.51 10.03
C ILE A 63 -0.54 11.57 8.94
N GLY A 64 0.60 10.90 9.19
CA GLY A 64 1.17 9.92 8.27
C GLY A 64 0.23 8.75 7.99
N VAL A 65 -0.50 8.27 9.00
CA VAL A 65 -1.51 7.22 8.87
C VAL A 65 -2.73 7.73 8.09
N ILE A 66 -3.23 8.93 8.41
CA ILE A 66 -4.39 9.51 7.71
C ILE A 66 -4.12 9.73 6.22
N PHE A 67 -2.92 10.17 5.85
CA PHE A 67 -2.56 10.36 4.43
C PHE A 67 -2.03 9.08 3.78
N GLY A 68 -1.43 8.17 4.55
CA GLY A 68 -0.79 6.97 4.03
C GLY A 68 -1.76 5.84 3.75
N ILE A 69 -2.71 5.61 4.66
CA ILE A 69 -3.66 4.50 4.51
C ILE A 69 -4.56 4.65 3.27
N PRO A 70 -5.14 5.82 2.96
CA PRO A 70 -5.92 5.99 1.75
C PRO A 70 -5.10 5.77 0.48
N GLY A 71 -3.83 6.21 0.45
CA GLY A 71 -2.92 5.96 -0.67
C GLY A 71 -2.64 4.46 -0.87
N LEU A 72 -2.28 3.77 0.22
CA LEU A 72 -2.07 2.32 0.22
C LEU A 72 -3.30 1.53 -0.25
N ILE A 73 -4.49 1.91 0.24
CA ILE A 73 -5.75 1.28 -0.15
C ILE A 73 -6.07 1.61 -1.62
N ALA A 74 -5.84 2.85 -2.05
CA ALA A 74 -6.09 3.28 -3.42
C ALA A 74 -5.16 2.57 -4.42
N ASP A 75 -3.91 2.29 -4.07
CA ASP A 75 -2.99 1.53 -4.93
C ASP A 75 -3.45 0.08 -5.09
N ILE A 76 -3.87 -0.56 -4.00
CA ILE A 76 -4.41 -1.93 -4.03
C ILE A 76 -5.74 -1.98 -4.78
N ALA A 77 -6.63 -1.02 -4.57
CA ALA A 77 -7.91 -0.92 -5.26
C ALA A 77 -7.74 -0.54 -6.74
N GLY A 78 -6.79 0.35 -7.04
CA GLY A 78 -6.43 0.78 -8.39
C GLY A 78 -5.88 -0.37 -9.21
N ALA A 79 -5.02 -1.22 -8.63
CA ALA A 79 -4.56 -2.45 -9.27
C ALA A 79 -5.73 -3.35 -9.67
N PHE A 80 -6.75 -3.49 -8.81
CA PHE A 80 -7.96 -4.25 -9.14
C PHE A 80 -8.75 -3.62 -10.30
N TRP A 81 -8.88 -2.29 -10.31
CA TRP A 81 -9.55 -1.54 -11.38
C TRP A 81 -8.82 -1.62 -12.72
N GLN A 82 -7.50 -1.77 -12.70
CA GLN A 82 -6.65 -1.87 -13.88
C GLN A 82 -6.72 -3.26 -14.56
N ILE A 83 -7.01 -4.31 -13.79
CA ILE A 83 -7.21 -5.68 -14.31
C ILE A 83 -8.61 -5.84 -14.94
N PHE A 84 -9.59 -5.05 -14.50
CA PHE A 84 -10.97 -5.08 -15.00
C PHE A 84 -11.11 -4.95 -16.53
N PRO A 85 -10.48 -3.97 -17.21
CA PRO A 85 -10.54 -3.89 -18.68
C PRO A 85 -9.88 -5.07 -19.39
N LEU A 86 -8.80 -5.65 -18.84
CA LEU A 86 -8.18 -6.87 -19.37
C LEU A 86 -9.13 -8.07 -19.28
N ILE A 87 -9.88 -8.20 -18.19
CA ILE A 87 -10.91 -9.23 -18.02
C ILE A 87 -12.04 -9.02 -19.05
N LEU A 88 -12.52 -7.79 -19.24
CA LEU A 88 -13.56 -7.49 -20.25
C LEU A 88 -13.08 -7.82 -21.67
N ILE A 89 -11.85 -7.45 -22.02
CA ILE A 89 -11.26 -7.77 -23.33
C ILE A 89 -11.14 -9.28 -23.50
N GLY A 90 -10.67 -10.00 -22.47
CA GLY A 90 -10.60 -11.46 -22.47
C GLY A 90 -11.98 -12.12 -22.62
N MET A 91 -13.00 -11.59 -21.94
CA MET A 91 -14.37 -12.09 -22.02
C MET A 91 -15.02 -11.82 -23.38
N GLY A 92 -14.75 -10.65 -23.97
CA GLY A 92 -15.17 -10.30 -25.33
C GLY A 92 -14.52 -11.20 -26.38
N LEU A 93 -13.22 -11.45 -26.26
CA LEU A 93 -12.51 -12.44 -27.09
C LEU A 93 -13.08 -13.84 -26.92
N PHE A 94 -13.38 -14.26 -25.69
CA PHE A 94 -13.99 -15.56 -25.43
C PHE A 94 -15.36 -15.69 -26.09
N MET A 95 -16.19 -14.64 -26.11
CA MET A 95 -17.47 -14.68 -26.85
C MET A 95 -17.27 -14.73 -28.36
N LEU A 96 -16.31 -13.97 -28.89
CA LEU A 96 -16.04 -13.90 -30.33
C LEU A 96 -15.51 -15.24 -30.88
N PHE A 97 -14.68 -15.95 -30.10
CA PHE A 97 -14.10 -17.24 -30.47
C PHE A 97 -14.88 -18.45 -29.93
N GLY A 98 -15.68 -18.28 -28.86
CA GLY A 98 -16.51 -19.31 -28.24
C GLY A 98 -17.78 -19.65 -29.03
N GLY A 99 -18.20 -18.78 -29.95
CA GLY A 99 -19.33 -19.01 -30.87
C GLY A 99 -19.17 -20.23 -31.80
N LYS A 100 -17.99 -20.87 -31.86
CA LYS A 100 -17.79 -22.14 -32.59
C LYS A 100 -18.37 -23.37 -31.90
N TYR A 101 -18.84 -23.29 -30.66
CA TYR A 101 -19.49 -24.40 -29.94
C TYR A 101 -21.01 -24.24 -29.85
N ARG A 102 -21.67 -23.86 -30.96
CA ARG A 102 -23.14 -23.91 -31.04
C ARG A 102 -23.54 -25.34 -31.46
N PRO A 103 -23.98 -26.24 -30.57
CA PRO A 103 -24.55 -27.50 -31.02
C PRO A 103 -25.79 -27.15 -31.85
N LYS A 104 -25.80 -27.60 -33.11
CA LYS A 104 -26.99 -27.57 -33.96
C LYS A 104 -28.08 -28.36 -33.24
N VAL A 105 -29.01 -27.68 -32.59
CA VAL A 105 -30.27 -28.28 -32.15
C VAL A 105 -31.02 -28.63 -33.43
N SER A 106 -30.89 -29.89 -33.82
CA SER A 106 -31.58 -30.51 -34.93
C SER A 106 -33.09 -30.31 -34.74
N GLY A 107 -33.68 -29.53 -35.63
CA GLY A 107 -35.11 -29.32 -35.67
C GLY A 107 -35.85 -30.65 -35.81
N LYS A 108 -36.83 -30.86 -34.93
CA LYS A 108 -37.99 -31.69 -35.23
C LYS A 108 -39.20 -30.78 -35.11
N ARG A 109 -39.60 -30.19 -36.24
CA ARG A 109 -41.02 -29.86 -36.43
C ARG A 109 -41.75 -31.19 -36.44
N LYS A 110 -42.72 -31.34 -35.55
CA LYS A 110 -43.80 -32.29 -35.73
C LYS A 110 -45.10 -31.52 -35.49
N ASN A 111 -45.57 -30.89 -36.55
CA ASN A 111 -47.01 -30.82 -36.77
C ASN A 111 -47.37 -32.21 -37.27
N ASP A 112 -48.41 -32.81 -36.70
CA ASP A 112 -49.36 -33.70 -37.36
C ASP A 112 -50.50 -33.92 -36.34
N ASP A 113 -51.65 -33.37 -36.71
CA ASP A 113 -53.05 -33.62 -36.30
C ASP A 113 -53.56 -33.23 -34.90
#